data_AF-A0A0W8IMV9-F1
#
_entry.id   AF-A0A0W8IMV9-F1
#
_cell.length_a   1.000
_cell.length_b   1.000
_cell.length_c   1.000
_cell.angle_alpha   90.00
_cell.angle_beta   90.00
_cell.angle_gamma   90.00
#
_symmetry.space_group_name_H-M   'P 1'
#
loop_
_entity.id
_entity.type
_entity.pdbx_description
1 polymer ?
#
loop_
_entity_poly.entity_id
_entity_poly.type
_entity_poly.pdbx_seq_one_letter_code
_entity_poly.pdbx_strand_id
1 'polypeptide(L)'
;MTAHSEFSIQKLVIIGGGPGGYEAALVAASLGADVTIVEQQGLGGSAVLTDVVPSKTLIASADAMTRFAEAADLGVHVRGGSMDGDEINHLGVDLEKVNTRLLRLAASQSRDIKRGLERVGVKVIAGTGRLLSPTSVQVTTEDGLEYALDAQAVLLAVGSLPRELPSAMPDGERIFNWKQVYHLTEVPEHMIVVGSGVTGAEFASAYRGLGAEVTLVSSRDQVLPGEDQDAAAVLENVFERRGMNVLSRTRADSVERTENGVVATLSDGRKIAGSHCLLAVGAIPATDDLGLEEVGVARADSGHIKVDGVSRTTVPGVYAVGDCTGVLPLASVAAMQGRIAVAHLMGDAVKPLRTHLVASNIFTSPEIASVGVSEKSIEDGTYQADTIMLKLSTNPRAKMMAVEDGFVKIFSRKGSGTVIGGVVVGPRASELIFPISLAVTHKLHVDDLADTFTIYPSLTGSISEAARRLHVHV
;
A
#
# COMPACT_ATOMS: atom_id res chain seq x y z
N MET A 1 6.85 0.46 37.17
CA MET A 1 5.54 0.10 37.75
C MET A 1 4.73 1.38 37.90
N THR A 2 4.10 1.82 36.83
CA THR A 2 3.07 2.86 36.90
C THR A 2 1.82 2.20 37.49
N ALA A 3 1.22 2.85 38.49
CA ALA A 3 0.02 2.35 39.14
C ALA A 3 -1.09 2.16 38.09
N HIS A 4 -1.54 0.93 37.89
CA HIS A 4 -2.74 0.66 37.10
C HIS A 4 -3.91 1.33 37.83
N SER A 5 -4.46 2.40 37.27
CA SER A 5 -5.64 3.03 37.84
C SER A 5 -6.82 2.06 37.73
N GLU A 6 -7.72 2.03 38.71
CA GLU A 6 -8.97 1.25 38.67
C GLU A 6 -9.88 1.61 37.47
N PHE A 7 -9.54 2.64 36.69
CA PHE A 7 -10.28 3.13 35.53
C PHE A 7 -9.75 2.62 34.16
N SER A 8 -8.67 1.84 34.11
CA SER A 8 -8.16 1.33 32.82
C SER A 8 -8.95 0.10 32.35
N ILE A 9 -9.26 0.05 31.06
CA ILE A 9 -9.87 -1.12 30.42
C ILE A 9 -8.97 -2.34 30.63
N GLN A 10 -9.53 -3.38 31.24
CA GLN A 10 -8.84 -4.61 31.58
C GLN A 10 -9.04 -5.70 30.52
N LYS A 11 -10.15 -5.69 29.77
CA LYS A 11 -10.46 -6.72 28.75
C LYS A 11 -10.79 -6.11 27.40
N LEU A 12 -9.94 -6.37 26.41
CA LEU A 12 -10.10 -5.92 25.03
C LEU A 12 -10.23 -7.12 24.09
N VAL A 13 -11.30 -7.15 23.30
CA VAL A 13 -11.43 -8.09 22.18
C VAL A 13 -11.18 -7.35 20.87
N ILE A 14 -10.35 -7.91 20.01
CA ILE A 14 -10.02 -7.36 18.69
C ILE A 14 -10.51 -8.35 17.63
N ILE A 15 -11.32 -7.88 16.68
CA ILE A 15 -11.77 -8.68 15.54
C ILE A 15 -10.92 -8.31 14.32
N GLY A 16 -10.05 -9.22 13.90
CA GLY A 16 -9.06 -9.00 12.85
C GLY A 16 -7.65 -8.75 13.39
N GLY A 17 -6.70 -9.52 12.89
CA GLY A 17 -5.27 -9.53 13.22
C GLY A 17 -4.38 -8.86 12.18
N GLY A 18 -4.94 -8.02 11.30
CA GLY A 18 -4.18 -7.17 10.37
C GLY A 18 -3.35 -6.09 11.07
N PRO A 19 -2.64 -5.20 10.34
CA PRO A 19 -1.78 -4.17 10.92
C PRO A 19 -2.44 -3.31 11.99
N GLY A 20 -3.69 -2.90 11.78
CA GLY A 20 -4.44 -2.15 12.81
C GLY A 20 -4.78 -2.96 14.05
N GLY A 21 -5.01 -4.27 13.90
CA GLY A 21 -5.36 -5.16 15.01
C GLY A 21 -4.16 -5.59 15.85
N TYR A 22 -3.10 -6.10 15.22
CA TYR A 22 -1.95 -6.59 15.99
C TYR A 22 -1.12 -5.45 16.63
N GLU A 23 -1.00 -4.29 16.00
CA GLU A 23 -0.32 -3.13 16.60
C GLU A 23 -1.12 -2.55 17.77
N ALA A 24 -2.45 -2.53 17.64
CA ALA A 24 -3.34 -2.20 18.76
C ALA A 24 -3.18 -3.18 19.92
N ALA A 25 -3.12 -4.49 19.63
CA ALA A 25 -2.93 -5.53 20.64
C ALA A 25 -1.62 -5.36 21.42
N LEU A 26 -0.52 -5.05 20.71
CA LEU A 26 0.79 -4.81 21.33
C LEU A 26 0.75 -3.61 22.28
N VAL A 27 0.11 -2.51 21.88
CA VAL A 27 -0.07 -1.34 22.77
C VAL A 27 -0.93 -1.70 23.97
N ALA A 28 -2.06 -2.37 23.77
CA ALA A 28 -2.98 -2.75 24.85
C ALA A 28 -2.29 -3.66 25.88
N ALA A 29 -1.57 -4.68 25.42
CA ALA A 29 -0.81 -5.59 26.27
C ALA A 29 0.29 -4.85 27.04
N SER A 30 0.99 -3.91 26.41
CA SER A 30 2.03 -3.10 27.09
C SER A 30 1.47 -2.21 28.21
N LEU A 31 0.18 -1.85 28.13
CA LEU A 31 -0.55 -1.08 29.13
C LEU A 31 -1.28 -1.97 30.16
N GLY A 32 -1.11 -3.30 30.08
CA GLY A 32 -1.61 -4.27 31.05
C GLY A 32 -3.02 -4.79 30.81
N ALA A 33 -3.60 -4.58 29.62
CA ALA A 33 -4.90 -5.17 29.28
C ALA A 33 -4.77 -6.68 28.98
N ASP A 34 -5.80 -7.45 29.33
CA ASP A 34 -6.08 -8.79 28.83
C ASP A 34 -6.67 -8.68 27.42
N VAL A 35 -5.92 -9.14 26.42
CA VAL A 35 -6.23 -8.94 25.00
C VAL A 35 -6.49 -10.28 24.34
N THR A 36 -7.64 -10.38 23.65
CA THR A 36 -7.94 -11.50 22.77
C THR A 36 -8.14 -10.99 21.34
N ILE A 37 -7.40 -11.56 20.38
CA ILE A 37 -7.60 -11.36 18.94
C ILE A 37 -8.37 -12.56 18.38
N VAL A 38 -9.42 -12.28 17.60
CA VAL A 38 -10.16 -13.26 16.78
C VAL A 38 -9.77 -13.03 15.32
N GLU A 39 -9.12 -14.02 14.69
CA GLU A 39 -8.56 -13.91 13.34
C GLU A 39 -8.69 -15.23 12.59
N GLN A 40 -9.19 -15.19 11.35
CA GLN A 40 -9.52 -16.40 10.57
C GLN A 40 -8.45 -16.79 9.52
N GLN A 41 -7.66 -15.83 9.00
CA GLN A 41 -6.70 -16.04 7.91
C GLN A 41 -5.27 -16.18 8.44
N GLY A 42 -4.95 -15.45 9.50
CA GLY A 42 -3.64 -15.43 10.14
C GLY A 42 -3.16 -14.02 10.45
N LEU A 43 -2.24 -13.92 11.41
CA LEU A 43 -1.75 -12.63 11.91
C LEU A 43 -1.01 -11.87 10.81
N GLY A 44 -1.16 -10.54 10.83
CA GLY A 44 -0.74 -9.65 9.77
C GLY A 44 -1.80 -9.44 8.69
N GLY A 45 -2.86 -10.26 8.65
CA GLY A 45 -4.01 -10.09 7.75
C GLY A 45 -3.62 -9.95 6.28
N SER A 46 -4.43 -9.23 5.49
CA SER A 46 -4.21 -9.07 4.06
C SER A 46 -2.84 -8.48 3.72
N ALA A 47 -2.38 -7.48 4.48
CA ALA A 47 -1.09 -6.83 4.24
C ALA A 47 0.09 -7.83 4.25
N VAL A 48 0.07 -8.81 5.15
CA VAL A 48 1.15 -9.81 5.24
C VAL A 48 0.90 -11.02 4.37
N LEU A 49 -0.35 -11.47 4.27
CA LEU A 49 -0.66 -12.78 3.67
C LEU A 49 -0.97 -12.72 2.18
N THR A 50 -1.58 -11.63 1.69
CA THR A 50 -2.18 -11.60 0.34
C THR A 50 -1.98 -10.30 -0.44
N ASP A 51 -1.34 -9.29 0.15
CA ASP A 51 -1.17 -7.98 -0.46
C ASP A 51 0.28 -7.49 -0.37
N VAL A 52 0.63 -6.69 0.64
CA VAL A 52 1.90 -5.95 0.68
C VAL A 52 3.13 -6.87 0.64
N VAL A 53 3.27 -7.83 1.56
CA VAL A 53 4.47 -8.70 1.58
C VAL A 53 4.59 -9.53 0.28
N PRO A 54 3.53 -10.23 -0.18
CA PRO A 54 3.55 -10.94 -1.47
C PRO A 54 3.88 -10.04 -2.67
N SER A 55 3.14 -8.94 -2.87
CA SER A 55 3.30 -8.05 -4.02
C SER A 55 4.68 -7.40 -4.06
N LYS A 56 5.20 -6.93 -2.92
CA LYS A 56 6.51 -6.24 -2.87
C LYS A 56 7.66 -7.24 -3.03
N THR A 57 7.45 -8.51 -2.67
CA THR A 57 8.40 -9.58 -2.98
C THR A 57 8.42 -9.95 -4.46
N LEU A 58 7.26 -9.93 -5.13
CA LEU A 58 7.15 -10.12 -6.59
C LEU A 58 7.84 -8.96 -7.34
N ILE A 59 7.52 -7.72 -6.96
CA ILE A 59 8.13 -6.49 -7.50
C ILE A 59 9.65 -6.54 -7.32
N ALA A 60 10.17 -6.94 -6.16
CA ALA A 60 11.61 -7.05 -5.96
C ALA A 60 12.29 -8.03 -6.93
N SER A 61 11.60 -9.09 -7.36
CA SER A 61 12.08 -10.01 -8.41
C SER A 61 12.04 -9.35 -9.79
N ALA A 62 10.96 -8.63 -10.11
CA ALA A 62 10.83 -7.86 -11.36
C ALA A 62 11.88 -6.74 -11.47
N ASP A 63 12.19 -6.06 -10.37
CA ASP A 63 13.26 -5.07 -10.30
C ASP A 63 14.63 -5.69 -10.49
N ALA A 64 14.85 -6.91 -10.01
CA ALA A 64 16.10 -7.63 -10.25
C ALA A 64 16.25 -7.95 -11.74
N MET A 65 15.20 -8.44 -12.39
CA MET A 65 15.16 -8.67 -13.84
C MET A 65 15.44 -7.39 -14.63
N THR A 66 14.76 -6.30 -14.28
CA THR A 66 14.94 -4.98 -14.90
C THR A 66 16.40 -4.50 -14.78
N ARG A 67 16.99 -4.59 -13.58
CA ARG A 67 18.40 -4.22 -13.38
C ARG A 67 19.37 -5.06 -14.18
N PHE A 68 19.09 -6.35 -14.40
CA PHE A 68 19.92 -7.20 -15.25
C PHE A 68 19.80 -6.81 -16.72
N ALA A 69 18.59 -6.49 -17.19
CA ALA A 69 18.37 -6.03 -18.56
C ALA A 69 19.08 -4.69 -18.86
N GLU A 70 19.11 -3.78 -17.88
CA GLU A 70 19.75 -2.45 -17.97
C GLU A 70 21.25 -2.48 -17.64
N ALA A 71 21.80 -3.62 -17.16
CA ALA A 71 23.19 -3.71 -16.73
C ALA A 71 24.21 -3.50 -17.86
N ALA A 72 23.81 -3.74 -19.12
CA ALA A 72 24.64 -3.53 -20.30
C ALA A 72 25.07 -2.07 -20.45
N ASP A 73 24.23 -1.10 -20.07
CA ASP A 73 24.56 0.34 -20.12
C ASP A 73 25.67 0.71 -19.12
N LEU A 74 25.86 -0.12 -18.09
CA LEU A 74 26.96 -0.01 -17.12
C LEU A 74 28.19 -0.82 -17.53
N GLY A 75 28.19 -1.43 -18.72
CA GLY A 75 29.25 -2.30 -19.22
C GLY A 75 29.30 -3.67 -18.53
N VAL A 76 28.20 -4.10 -17.91
CA VAL A 76 28.09 -5.42 -17.25
C VAL A 76 27.31 -6.36 -18.15
N HIS A 77 27.96 -7.46 -18.55
CA HIS A 77 27.42 -8.46 -19.47
C HIS A 77 27.35 -9.85 -18.83
N VAL A 78 26.38 -10.67 -19.25
CA VAL A 78 26.26 -12.07 -18.83
C VAL A 78 27.18 -12.94 -19.69
N ARG A 79 28.30 -13.40 -19.12
CA ARG A 79 29.24 -14.29 -19.85
C ARG A 79 28.62 -15.68 -20.07
N GLY A 80 28.52 -16.10 -21.34
CA GLY A 80 28.07 -17.44 -21.73
C GLY A 80 26.75 -17.50 -22.50
N GLY A 81 26.10 -16.35 -22.76
CA GLY A 81 25.07 -16.23 -23.81
C GLY A 81 25.70 -16.28 -25.21
N SER A 82 24.94 -16.73 -26.21
CA SER A 82 25.43 -16.74 -27.60
C SER A 82 25.84 -15.31 -28.04
N MET A 83 26.97 -15.18 -28.75
CA MET A 83 27.57 -13.89 -29.16
C MET A 83 26.81 -13.18 -30.30
N ASP A 84 25.52 -13.47 -30.48
CA ASP A 84 24.68 -12.91 -31.53
C ASP A 84 23.66 -11.92 -30.93
N GLY A 85 24.12 -10.84 -30.30
CA GLY A 85 23.30 -9.64 -30.01
C GLY A 85 22.09 -9.78 -29.07
N ASP A 86 21.77 -11.00 -28.62
CA ASP A 86 20.53 -11.38 -27.93
C ASP A 86 20.77 -11.74 -26.45
N GLU A 87 21.71 -11.07 -25.78
CA GLU A 87 22.03 -11.33 -24.35
C GLU A 87 20.79 -11.20 -23.42
N ILE A 88 19.82 -10.35 -23.80
CA ILE A 88 18.57 -10.13 -23.04
C ILE A 88 17.57 -11.29 -23.24
N ASN A 89 17.58 -11.96 -24.40
CA ASN A 89 16.64 -13.06 -24.73
C ASN A 89 16.91 -14.37 -23.95
N HIS A 90 17.98 -14.40 -23.14
CA HIS A 90 18.30 -15.54 -22.28
C HIS A 90 17.97 -15.33 -20.80
N LEU A 91 17.50 -14.14 -20.40
CA LEU A 91 17.13 -13.88 -19.01
C LEU A 91 15.71 -14.42 -18.74
N GLY A 92 15.62 -15.63 -18.18
CA GLY A 92 14.37 -16.23 -17.74
C GLY A 92 14.12 -16.03 -16.25
N VAL A 93 12.84 -15.95 -15.87
CA VAL A 93 12.42 -16.01 -14.46
C VAL A 93 11.61 -17.28 -14.21
N ASP A 94 11.96 -17.98 -13.13
CA ASP A 94 11.20 -19.12 -12.61
C ASP A 94 10.10 -18.58 -11.69
N LEU A 95 8.91 -18.35 -12.26
CA LEU A 95 7.79 -17.75 -11.53
C LEU A 95 7.30 -18.66 -10.40
N GLU A 96 7.25 -19.98 -10.61
CA GLU A 96 6.90 -20.95 -9.57
C GLU A 96 7.81 -20.81 -8.35
N LYS A 97 9.12 -20.68 -8.53
CA LYS A 97 10.07 -20.47 -7.44
C LYS A 97 9.91 -19.10 -6.78
N VAL A 98 9.63 -18.05 -7.56
CA VAL A 98 9.33 -16.71 -7.03
C VAL A 98 8.09 -16.76 -6.13
N ASN A 99 7.00 -17.34 -6.63
CA ASN A 99 5.72 -17.46 -5.94
C ASN A 99 5.79 -18.38 -4.71
N THR A 100 6.51 -19.50 -4.82
CA THR A 100 6.79 -20.36 -3.66
C THR A 100 7.58 -19.62 -2.58
N ARG A 101 8.57 -18.80 -2.96
CA ARG A 101 9.37 -18.01 -2.02
C ARG A 101 8.53 -16.95 -1.31
N LEU A 102 7.73 -16.18 -2.05
CA LEU A 102 6.94 -15.10 -1.47
C LEU A 102 5.84 -15.62 -0.55
N LEU A 103 5.15 -16.72 -0.90
CA LEU A 103 4.15 -17.35 -0.03
C LEU A 103 4.79 -17.89 1.27
N ARG A 104 6.00 -18.47 1.17
CA ARG A 104 6.77 -18.92 2.34
C ARG A 104 7.15 -17.74 3.24
N LEU A 105 7.58 -16.61 2.66
CA LEU A 105 7.94 -15.41 3.39
C LEU A 105 6.73 -14.83 4.13
N ALA A 106 5.59 -14.68 3.44
CA ALA A 106 4.32 -14.24 4.02
C ALA A 106 3.90 -15.11 5.21
N ALA A 107 3.91 -16.43 5.04
CA ALA A 107 3.59 -17.38 6.10
C ALA A 107 4.59 -17.31 7.27
N SER A 108 5.89 -17.08 7.00
CA SER A 108 6.88 -16.90 8.06
C SER A 108 6.62 -15.62 8.86
N GLN A 109 6.41 -14.50 8.17
CA GLN A 109 6.12 -13.22 8.80
C GLN A 109 4.86 -13.29 9.67
N SER A 110 3.80 -13.95 9.18
CA SER A 110 2.57 -14.16 9.95
C SER A 110 2.81 -14.95 11.24
N ARG A 111 3.60 -16.05 11.16
CA ARG A 111 3.99 -16.82 12.35
C ARG A 111 4.83 -16.01 13.33
N ASP A 112 5.71 -15.15 12.85
CA ASP A 112 6.56 -14.33 13.71
C ASP A 112 5.75 -13.25 14.43
N ILE A 113 4.75 -12.63 13.76
CA ILE A 113 3.79 -11.73 14.40
C ILE A 113 3.01 -12.48 15.50
N LYS A 114 2.46 -13.66 15.18
CA LYS A 114 1.73 -14.50 16.15
C LYS A 114 2.58 -14.79 17.39
N ARG A 115 3.81 -15.28 17.21
CA ARG A 115 4.74 -15.55 18.31
C ARG A 115 5.06 -14.28 19.12
N GLY A 116 5.19 -13.14 18.46
CA GLY A 116 5.42 -11.86 19.10
C GLY A 116 4.28 -11.46 20.03
N LEU A 117 3.04 -11.61 19.57
CA LEU A 117 1.83 -11.37 20.35
C LEU A 117 1.70 -12.32 21.54
N GLU A 118 1.86 -13.63 21.31
CA GLU A 118 1.76 -14.65 22.37
C GLU A 118 2.82 -14.45 23.46
N ARG A 119 4.03 -13.99 23.11
CA ARG A 119 5.10 -13.67 24.07
C ARG A 119 4.73 -12.54 25.03
N VAL A 120 3.85 -11.63 24.64
CA VAL A 120 3.36 -10.53 25.49
C VAL A 120 1.99 -10.84 26.11
N GLY A 121 1.54 -12.10 26.05
CA GLY A 121 0.32 -12.56 26.70
C GLY A 121 -0.98 -12.34 25.93
N VAL A 122 -0.92 -11.89 24.67
CA VAL A 122 -2.12 -11.77 23.83
C VAL A 122 -2.62 -13.16 23.45
N LYS A 123 -3.91 -13.42 23.70
CA LYS A 123 -4.59 -14.64 23.25
C LYS A 123 -5.01 -14.48 21.79
N VAL A 124 -4.68 -15.44 20.94
CA VAL A 124 -5.17 -15.48 19.55
C VAL A 124 -6.10 -16.68 19.37
N ILE A 125 -7.30 -16.42 18.85
CA ILE A 125 -8.29 -17.44 18.52
C ILE A 125 -8.44 -17.48 17.00
N ALA A 126 -8.25 -18.68 16.43
CA ALA A 126 -8.53 -18.94 15.03
C ALA A 126 -10.04 -19.03 14.82
N GLY A 127 -10.61 -18.09 14.07
CA GLY A 127 -12.06 -18.04 13.83
C GLY A 127 -12.55 -16.67 13.39
N THR A 128 -13.88 -16.57 13.25
CA THR A 128 -14.58 -15.33 12.94
C THR A 128 -15.17 -14.70 14.20
N GLY A 129 -15.25 -13.38 14.21
CA GLY A 129 -15.83 -12.61 15.31
C GLY A 129 -17.03 -11.80 14.81
N ARG A 130 -18.14 -11.84 15.56
CA ARG A 130 -19.34 -11.04 15.31
C ARG A 130 -19.74 -10.30 16.58
N LEU A 131 -20.05 -9.01 16.49
CA LEU A 131 -20.55 -8.24 17.64
C LEU A 131 -21.93 -8.76 18.05
N LEU A 132 -22.08 -9.08 19.33
CA LEU A 132 -23.38 -9.35 19.96
C LEU A 132 -23.89 -8.13 20.74
N SER A 133 -22.96 -7.38 21.34
CA SER A 133 -23.22 -6.14 22.05
C SER A 133 -21.92 -5.29 22.07
N PRO A 134 -21.93 -4.06 22.61
CA PRO A 134 -20.70 -3.27 22.77
C PRO A 134 -19.63 -3.95 23.64
N THR A 135 -20.01 -4.98 24.40
CA THR A 135 -19.17 -5.66 25.41
C THR A 135 -19.16 -7.18 25.23
N SER A 136 -19.63 -7.70 24.09
CA SER A 136 -19.68 -9.14 23.83
C SER A 136 -19.49 -9.46 22.36
N VAL A 137 -18.63 -10.44 22.09
CA VAL A 137 -18.28 -10.90 20.73
C VAL A 137 -18.56 -12.40 20.63
N GLN A 138 -19.40 -12.80 19.67
CA GLN A 138 -19.53 -14.19 19.27
C GLN A 138 -18.27 -14.59 18.50
N VAL A 139 -17.68 -15.71 18.89
CA VAL A 139 -16.61 -16.36 18.16
C VAL A 139 -17.15 -17.63 17.54
N THR A 140 -16.93 -17.80 16.25
CA THR A 140 -17.13 -19.07 15.54
C THR A 140 -15.76 -19.56 15.10
N THR A 141 -15.29 -20.66 15.70
CA THR A 141 -14.00 -21.27 15.37
C THR A 141 -14.06 -22.03 14.06
N GLU A 142 -12.90 -22.43 13.53
CA GLU A 142 -12.81 -23.17 12.25
C GLU A 142 -13.56 -24.50 12.24
N ASP A 143 -13.72 -25.16 13.40
CA ASP A 143 -14.50 -26.38 13.59
C ASP A 143 -16.01 -26.14 13.81
N GLY A 144 -16.45 -24.88 13.73
CA GLY A 144 -17.86 -24.49 13.86
C GLY A 144 -18.37 -24.37 15.29
N LEU A 145 -17.50 -24.44 16.31
CA LEU A 145 -17.90 -24.18 17.68
C LEU A 145 -18.18 -22.68 17.87
N GLU A 146 -19.36 -22.38 18.42
CA GLU A 146 -19.78 -21.01 18.70
C GLU A 146 -19.84 -20.73 20.19
N TYR A 147 -19.23 -19.63 20.63
CA TYR A 147 -19.31 -19.16 22.02
C TYR A 147 -19.10 -17.65 22.10
N ALA A 148 -19.57 -17.04 23.19
CA ALA A 148 -19.40 -15.61 23.43
C ALA A 148 -18.14 -15.32 24.26
N LEU A 149 -17.45 -14.25 23.92
CA LEU A 149 -16.40 -13.62 24.72
C LEU A 149 -16.93 -12.34 25.35
N ASP A 150 -16.72 -12.18 26.65
CA ASP A 150 -16.96 -10.93 27.36
C ASP A 150 -15.79 -9.96 27.17
N ALA A 151 -16.10 -8.70 26.87
CA ALA A 151 -15.13 -7.64 26.70
C ALA A 151 -15.58 -6.39 27.46
N GLN A 152 -14.64 -5.51 27.82
CA GLN A 152 -14.98 -4.15 28.27
C GLN A 152 -14.93 -3.15 27.11
N ALA A 153 -14.20 -3.49 26.05
CA ALA A 153 -14.16 -2.75 24.80
C ALA A 153 -13.88 -3.70 23.62
N VAL A 154 -14.30 -3.29 22.42
CA VAL A 154 -14.06 -4.04 21.19
C VAL A 154 -13.38 -3.15 20.15
N LEU A 155 -12.38 -3.68 19.47
CA LEU A 155 -11.73 -3.06 18.32
C LEU A 155 -11.99 -3.86 17.05
N LEU A 156 -12.57 -3.22 16.05
CA LEU A 156 -12.83 -3.78 14.73
C LEU A 156 -11.66 -3.44 13.79
N ALA A 157 -10.91 -4.46 13.36
CA ALA A 157 -9.76 -4.34 12.47
C ALA A 157 -9.88 -5.32 11.27
N VAL A 158 -11.10 -5.41 10.74
CA VAL A 158 -11.53 -6.41 9.74
C VAL A 158 -11.03 -6.14 8.31
N GLY A 159 -10.48 -4.96 8.05
CA GLY A 159 -9.84 -4.64 6.78
C GLY A 159 -10.81 -4.53 5.59
N SER A 160 -10.33 -4.93 4.42
CA SER A 160 -11.03 -4.83 3.13
C SER A 160 -10.84 -6.09 2.28
N LEU A 161 -11.66 -6.23 1.24
CA LEU A 161 -11.63 -7.30 0.26
C LEU A 161 -11.51 -6.72 -1.15
N PRO A 162 -10.87 -7.43 -2.11
CA PRO A 162 -10.92 -7.03 -3.51
C PRO A 162 -12.36 -6.90 -3.99
N ARG A 163 -12.63 -5.83 -4.76
CA ARG A 163 -13.92 -5.69 -5.40
C ARG A 163 -14.00 -6.66 -6.58
N GLU A 164 -15.00 -7.52 -6.56
CA GLU A 164 -15.30 -8.45 -7.65
C GLU A 164 -16.50 -7.94 -8.46
N LEU A 165 -16.41 -8.08 -9.78
CA LEU A 165 -17.44 -7.63 -10.71
C LEU A 165 -18.17 -8.85 -11.27
N PRO A 166 -19.51 -8.93 -11.23
CA PRO A 166 -20.24 -10.04 -11.84
C PRO A 166 -19.93 -10.25 -13.33
N SER A 167 -19.62 -9.17 -14.06
CA SER A 167 -19.25 -9.21 -15.48
C SER A 167 -17.79 -9.63 -15.74
N ALA A 168 -17.00 -9.83 -14.69
CA ALA A 168 -15.60 -10.23 -14.74
C ALA A 168 -15.26 -10.97 -13.44
N MET A 169 -15.93 -12.09 -13.17
CA MET A 169 -15.72 -12.82 -11.92
C MET A 169 -14.33 -13.49 -11.93
N PRO A 170 -13.47 -13.31 -10.92
CA PRO A 170 -12.23 -14.05 -10.81
C PRO A 170 -12.48 -15.57 -10.69
N ASP A 171 -11.78 -16.36 -11.50
CA ASP A 171 -11.84 -17.82 -11.48
C ASP A 171 -10.62 -18.46 -10.77
N GLY A 172 -9.59 -17.66 -10.48
CA GLY A 172 -8.35 -18.13 -9.86
C GLY A 172 -7.44 -18.94 -10.80
N GLU A 173 -7.76 -19.00 -12.09
CA GLU A 173 -6.97 -19.69 -13.13
C GLU A 173 -6.49 -18.73 -14.22
N ARG A 174 -7.38 -17.88 -14.73
CA ARG A 174 -7.10 -16.92 -15.81
C ARG A 174 -7.61 -15.52 -15.52
N ILE A 175 -8.66 -15.38 -14.74
CA ILE A 175 -9.16 -14.11 -14.25
C ILE A 175 -8.88 -14.07 -12.75
N PHE A 176 -8.11 -13.08 -12.31
CA PHE A 176 -7.64 -12.96 -10.94
C PHE A 176 -8.05 -11.63 -10.33
N ASN A 177 -8.27 -11.63 -9.02
CA ASN A 177 -7.95 -10.47 -8.19
C ASN A 177 -6.49 -10.57 -7.68
N TRP A 178 -5.98 -9.51 -7.04
CA TRP A 178 -4.57 -9.49 -6.61
C TRP A 178 -4.23 -10.51 -5.50
N LYS A 179 -5.21 -11.06 -4.79
CA LYS A 179 -4.95 -12.10 -3.76
C LYS A 179 -4.64 -13.47 -4.37
N GLN A 180 -5.12 -13.73 -5.59
CA GLN A 180 -5.08 -15.05 -6.23
C GLN A 180 -3.88 -15.23 -7.17
N VAL A 181 -3.28 -14.13 -7.65
CA VAL A 181 -2.28 -14.14 -8.72
C VAL A 181 -0.98 -14.88 -8.36
N TYR A 182 -0.74 -15.10 -7.06
CA TYR A 182 0.45 -15.78 -6.54
C TYR A 182 0.45 -17.30 -6.73
N HIS A 183 -0.59 -17.87 -7.34
CA HIS A 183 -0.64 -19.30 -7.69
C HIS A 183 -0.17 -19.60 -9.12
N LEU A 184 0.13 -18.57 -9.91
CA LEU A 184 0.73 -18.75 -11.23
C LEU A 184 2.09 -19.45 -11.14
N THR A 185 2.30 -20.46 -11.97
CA THR A 185 3.58 -21.18 -12.07
C THR A 185 4.44 -20.66 -13.22
N GLU A 186 3.82 -20.00 -14.20
CA GLU A 186 4.46 -19.48 -15.40
C GLU A 186 4.11 -18.00 -15.60
N VAL A 187 5.05 -17.24 -16.17
CA VAL A 187 4.78 -15.84 -16.53
C VAL A 187 3.71 -15.82 -17.62
N PRO A 188 2.60 -15.07 -17.43
CA PRO A 188 1.58 -14.90 -18.46
C PRO A 188 2.19 -14.41 -19.78
N GLU A 189 1.85 -15.07 -20.89
CA GLU A 189 2.22 -14.56 -22.23
C GLU A 189 1.74 -13.11 -22.42
N HIS A 190 0.47 -12.84 -22.07
CA HIS A 190 -0.13 -11.51 -22.12
C HIS A 190 -1.10 -11.31 -20.95
N MET A 191 -0.74 -10.41 -20.04
CA MET A 191 -1.54 -10.02 -18.88
C MET A 191 -2.33 -8.74 -19.16
N ILE A 192 -3.65 -8.83 -19.17
CA ILE A 192 -4.54 -7.67 -19.17
C ILE A 192 -4.72 -7.21 -17.72
N VAL A 193 -4.40 -5.96 -17.40
CA VAL A 193 -4.63 -5.39 -16.07
C VAL A 193 -5.77 -4.37 -16.16
N VAL A 194 -6.87 -4.64 -15.47
CA VAL A 194 -8.04 -3.75 -15.42
C VAL A 194 -7.98 -2.90 -14.16
N GLY A 195 -7.78 -1.58 -14.34
CA GLY A 195 -7.65 -0.63 -13.26
C GLY A 195 -6.22 -0.10 -13.15
N SER A 196 -6.07 1.22 -13.26
CA SER A 196 -4.78 1.94 -13.28
C SER A 196 -4.46 2.69 -11.98
N GLY A 197 -5.13 2.32 -10.89
CA GLY A 197 -4.75 2.76 -9.55
C GLY A 197 -3.45 2.09 -9.08
N VAL A 198 -3.02 2.40 -7.85
CA VAL A 198 -1.74 1.94 -7.25
C VAL A 198 -1.50 0.44 -7.49
N THR A 199 -2.42 -0.42 -7.03
CA THR A 199 -2.29 -1.88 -7.18
C THR A 199 -2.12 -2.32 -8.63
N GLY A 200 -2.94 -1.79 -9.54
CA GLY A 200 -2.89 -2.17 -10.95
C GLY A 200 -1.60 -1.72 -11.63
N ALA A 201 -1.14 -0.50 -11.35
CA ALA A 201 0.13 0.02 -11.89
C ALA A 201 1.33 -0.79 -11.37
N GLU A 202 1.35 -1.15 -10.09
CA GLU A 202 2.40 -2.00 -9.50
C GLU A 202 2.47 -3.38 -10.16
N PHE A 203 1.33 -4.07 -10.31
CA PHE A 203 1.32 -5.38 -10.96
C PHE A 203 1.60 -5.32 -12.46
N ALA A 204 1.10 -4.31 -13.16
CA ALA A 204 1.44 -4.08 -14.57
C ALA A 204 2.95 -3.87 -14.74
N SER A 205 3.55 -3.04 -13.90
CA SER A 205 5.01 -2.83 -13.86
C SER A 205 5.76 -4.13 -13.54
N ALA A 206 5.30 -4.89 -12.55
CA ALA A 206 5.94 -6.13 -12.12
C ALA A 206 5.91 -7.21 -13.21
N TYR A 207 4.73 -7.53 -13.76
CA TYR A 207 4.61 -8.55 -14.80
C TYR A 207 5.33 -8.15 -16.08
N ARG A 208 5.34 -6.85 -16.43
CA ARG A 208 6.16 -6.38 -17.54
C ARG A 208 7.65 -6.59 -17.30
N GLY A 209 8.14 -6.26 -16.10
CA GLY A 209 9.54 -6.49 -15.71
C GLY A 209 9.92 -7.98 -15.62
N LEU A 210 8.95 -8.88 -15.44
CA LEU A 210 9.15 -10.33 -15.49
C LEU A 210 9.10 -10.90 -16.92
N GLY A 211 8.77 -10.09 -17.93
CA GLY A 211 8.78 -10.46 -19.34
C GLY A 211 7.41 -10.67 -19.99
N ALA A 212 6.30 -10.48 -19.28
CA ALA A 212 4.97 -10.57 -19.88
C ALA A 212 4.71 -9.44 -20.89
N GLU A 213 3.92 -9.70 -21.93
CA GLU A 213 3.19 -8.62 -22.58
C GLU A 213 2.14 -8.10 -21.59
N VAL A 214 1.97 -6.79 -21.50
CA VAL A 214 1.01 -6.18 -20.57
C VAL A 214 0.17 -5.14 -21.29
N THR A 215 -1.15 -5.24 -21.12
CA THR A 215 -2.09 -4.18 -21.47
C THR A 215 -2.76 -3.66 -20.22
N LEU A 216 -2.55 -2.37 -19.91
CA LEU A 216 -3.12 -1.69 -18.75
C LEU A 216 -4.33 -0.86 -19.18
N VAL A 217 -5.52 -1.24 -18.70
CA VAL A 217 -6.78 -0.53 -18.98
C VAL A 217 -7.03 0.52 -17.91
N SER A 218 -7.02 1.79 -18.30
CA SER A 218 -7.24 2.95 -17.46
C SER A 218 -8.55 3.66 -17.82
N SER A 219 -9.47 3.73 -16.85
CA SER A 219 -10.73 4.49 -17.01
C SER A 219 -10.57 6.01 -16.99
N ARG A 220 -9.34 6.50 -16.80
CA ARG A 220 -8.99 7.91 -16.61
C ARG A 220 -8.03 8.36 -17.70
N ASP A 221 -7.74 9.67 -17.72
CA ASP A 221 -6.86 10.27 -18.73
C ASP A 221 -5.42 9.80 -18.63
N GLN A 222 -4.96 9.48 -17.42
CA GLN A 222 -3.59 9.02 -17.12
C GLN A 222 -3.63 7.85 -16.14
N VAL A 223 -2.51 7.12 -16.07
CA VAL A 223 -2.24 6.16 -14.99
C VAL A 223 -2.10 6.90 -13.64
N LEU A 224 -2.45 6.27 -12.52
CA LEU A 224 -2.39 6.88 -11.19
C LEU A 224 -3.13 8.25 -11.07
N PRO A 225 -4.43 8.31 -11.38
CA PRO A 225 -5.20 9.56 -11.47
C PRO A 225 -5.33 10.36 -10.15
N GLY A 226 -4.92 9.79 -9.01
CA GLY A 226 -4.94 10.44 -7.69
C GLY A 226 -3.60 11.03 -7.27
N GLU A 227 -2.53 10.79 -8.04
CA GLU A 227 -1.16 11.18 -7.70
C GLU A 227 -0.74 12.50 -8.37
N ASP A 228 0.47 12.95 -8.06
CA ASP A 228 1.11 14.11 -8.70
C ASP A 228 1.23 13.91 -10.22
N GLN A 229 0.85 14.92 -11.00
CA GLN A 229 0.74 14.81 -12.46
C GLN A 229 2.11 14.60 -13.13
N ASP A 230 3.17 15.23 -12.61
CA ASP A 230 4.52 15.00 -13.14
C ASP A 230 4.97 13.57 -12.85
N ALA A 231 4.61 13.01 -11.69
CA ALA A 231 4.95 11.63 -11.34
C ALA A 231 4.20 10.62 -12.21
N ALA A 232 2.90 10.81 -12.42
CA ALA A 232 2.09 10.00 -13.32
C ALA A 232 2.62 10.03 -14.76
N ALA A 233 2.99 11.22 -15.26
CA ALA A 233 3.54 11.40 -16.59
C ALA A 233 4.90 10.69 -16.75
N VAL A 234 5.79 10.76 -15.76
CA VAL A 234 7.07 10.01 -15.80
C VAL A 234 6.79 8.51 -15.90
N LEU A 235 5.88 7.99 -15.09
CA LEU A 235 5.58 6.56 -15.07
C LEU A 235 4.95 6.07 -16.37
N GLU A 236 3.97 6.80 -16.92
CA GLU A 236 3.31 6.45 -18.18
C GLU A 236 4.32 6.40 -19.33
N ASN A 237 5.20 7.40 -19.43
CA ASN A 237 6.28 7.41 -20.41
C ASN A 237 7.25 6.21 -20.24
N VAL A 238 7.57 5.82 -19.00
CA VAL A 238 8.41 4.63 -18.72
C VAL A 238 7.70 3.35 -19.15
N PHE A 239 6.41 3.22 -18.85
CA PHE A 239 5.61 2.06 -19.24
C PHE A 239 5.56 1.89 -20.76
N GLU A 240 5.28 2.97 -21.50
CA GLU A 240 5.24 2.95 -22.97
C GLU A 240 6.61 2.63 -23.58
N ARG A 241 7.69 3.27 -23.10
CA ARG A 241 9.06 2.97 -23.57
C ARG A 241 9.47 1.53 -23.33
N ARG A 242 8.99 0.93 -22.23
CA ARG A 242 9.20 -0.49 -21.93
C ARG A 242 8.26 -1.41 -22.69
N GLY A 243 7.41 -0.91 -23.58
CA GLY A 243 6.54 -1.70 -24.46
C GLY A 243 5.23 -2.15 -23.81
N MET A 244 4.78 -1.49 -22.74
CA MET A 244 3.45 -1.71 -22.17
C MET A 244 2.39 -0.96 -22.99
N ASN A 245 1.27 -1.62 -23.26
CA ASN A 245 0.14 -0.98 -23.94
C ASN A 245 -0.78 -0.32 -22.90
N VAL A 246 -0.78 1.01 -22.83
CA VAL A 246 -1.63 1.77 -21.90
C VAL A 246 -2.88 2.25 -22.63
N LEU A 247 -4.05 1.74 -22.23
CA LEU A 247 -5.34 2.10 -22.80
C LEU A 247 -6.07 3.09 -21.89
N SER A 248 -5.82 4.38 -22.11
CA SER A 248 -6.43 5.48 -21.37
C SER A 248 -7.88 5.74 -21.78
N ARG A 249 -8.63 6.41 -20.90
CA ARG A 249 -10.04 6.82 -21.05
C ARG A 249 -11.00 5.71 -21.46
N THR A 250 -10.70 4.47 -21.05
CA THR A 250 -11.47 3.30 -21.45
C THR A 250 -11.77 2.43 -20.24
N ARG A 251 -13.01 1.93 -20.12
CA ARG A 251 -13.40 0.98 -19.07
C ARG A 251 -13.50 -0.41 -19.66
N ALA A 252 -13.20 -1.44 -18.86
CA ALA A 252 -13.60 -2.80 -19.18
C ALA A 252 -15.03 -3.02 -18.67
N ASP A 253 -15.93 -3.38 -19.57
CA ASP A 253 -17.34 -3.67 -19.25
C ASP A 253 -17.50 -5.12 -18.79
N SER A 254 -16.79 -6.05 -19.45
CA SER A 254 -16.75 -7.47 -19.09
C SER A 254 -15.39 -8.09 -19.38
N VAL A 255 -15.11 -9.19 -18.70
CA VAL A 255 -13.98 -10.08 -19.00
C VAL A 255 -14.50 -11.51 -18.99
N GLU A 256 -14.29 -12.22 -20.08
CA GLU A 256 -14.77 -13.60 -20.26
C GLU A 256 -13.60 -14.54 -20.52
N ARG A 257 -13.63 -15.71 -19.87
CA ARG A 257 -12.69 -16.79 -20.15
C ARG A 257 -13.03 -17.42 -21.50
N THR A 258 -12.01 -17.67 -22.31
CA THR A 258 -12.12 -18.44 -23.55
C THR A 258 -11.41 -19.78 -23.40
N GLU A 259 -11.44 -20.62 -24.44
CA GLU A 259 -10.70 -21.89 -24.46
C GLU A 259 -9.20 -21.67 -24.22
N ASN A 260 -8.61 -20.64 -24.84
CA ASN A 260 -7.16 -20.41 -24.86
C ASN A 260 -6.67 -19.17 -24.10
N GLY A 261 -7.56 -18.33 -23.59
CA GLY A 261 -7.18 -17.20 -22.73
C GLY A 261 -8.38 -16.49 -22.12
N VAL A 262 -8.37 -15.16 -22.21
CA VAL A 262 -9.45 -14.26 -21.79
C VAL A 262 -9.70 -13.22 -22.86
N VAL A 263 -10.92 -12.67 -22.89
CA VAL A 263 -11.26 -11.51 -23.71
C VAL A 263 -11.90 -10.44 -22.83
N ALA A 264 -11.28 -9.27 -22.78
CA ALA A 264 -11.84 -8.09 -22.15
C ALA A 264 -12.60 -7.27 -23.20
N THR A 265 -13.89 -7.01 -22.94
CA THR A 265 -14.70 -6.10 -23.77
C THR A 265 -14.67 -4.72 -23.13
N LEU A 266 -14.25 -3.72 -23.91
CA LEU A 266 -14.15 -2.34 -23.49
C LEU A 266 -15.45 -1.57 -23.73
N SER A 267 -15.62 -0.46 -23.00
CA SER A 267 -16.80 0.40 -23.07
C SER A 267 -17.05 1.06 -24.43
N ASP A 268 -16.05 1.06 -25.32
CA ASP A 268 -16.16 1.55 -26.69
C ASP A 268 -16.35 0.42 -27.72
N GLY A 269 -16.56 -0.82 -27.26
CA GLY A 269 -16.79 -2.01 -28.08
C GLY A 269 -15.51 -2.71 -28.55
N ARG A 270 -14.31 -2.16 -28.29
CA ARG A 270 -13.05 -2.87 -28.59
C ARG A 270 -12.94 -4.13 -27.73
N LYS A 271 -12.33 -5.16 -28.30
CA LYS A 271 -12.02 -6.42 -27.60
C LYS A 271 -10.52 -6.61 -27.54
N ILE A 272 -10.02 -6.92 -26.35
CA ILE A 272 -8.61 -7.24 -26.11
C ILE A 272 -8.55 -8.70 -25.71
N ALA A 273 -7.82 -9.51 -26.46
CA ALA A 273 -7.49 -10.87 -26.07
C ALA A 273 -6.19 -10.86 -25.27
N GLY A 274 -6.07 -11.75 -24.29
CA GLY A 274 -4.85 -12.00 -23.54
C GLY A 274 -4.86 -13.41 -22.95
N SER A 275 -3.75 -13.85 -22.36
CA SER A 275 -3.70 -15.17 -21.71
C SER A 275 -4.35 -15.13 -20.32
N HIS A 276 -4.18 -14.03 -19.60
CA HIS A 276 -4.72 -13.83 -18.25
C HIS A 276 -5.21 -12.39 -18.05
N CYS A 277 -6.08 -12.18 -17.07
CA CYS A 277 -6.58 -10.88 -16.65
C CYS A 277 -6.44 -10.71 -15.13
N LEU A 278 -5.89 -9.57 -14.70
CA LEU A 278 -5.86 -9.13 -13.32
C LEU A 278 -6.82 -7.95 -13.11
N LEU A 279 -7.79 -8.12 -12.22
CA LEU A 279 -8.73 -7.09 -11.82
C LEU A 279 -8.21 -6.33 -10.60
N ALA A 280 -7.90 -5.06 -10.80
CA ALA A 280 -7.40 -4.11 -9.80
C ALA A 280 -8.34 -2.89 -9.71
N VAL A 281 -9.65 -3.15 -9.57
CA VAL A 281 -10.72 -2.14 -9.63
C VAL A 281 -11.11 -1.54 -8.26
N GLY A 282 -10.21 -1.67 -7.27
CA GLY A 282 -10.38 -1.19 -5.91
C GLY A 282 -10.85 -2.26 -4.93
N ALA A 283 -11.02 -1.86 -3.67
CA ALA A 283 -11.43 -2.72 -2.57
C ALA A 283 -12.79 -2.28 -2.00
N ILE A 284 -13.39 -3.14 -1.19
CA ILE A 284 -14.60 -2.88 -0.39
C ILE A 284 -14.34 -3.25 1.08
N PRO A 285 -14.92 -2.54 2.06
CA PRO A 285 -14.69 -2.84 3.46
C PRO A 285 -15.29 -4.20 3.84
N ALA A 286 -14.58 -5.00 4.65
CA ALA A 286 -15.01 -6.33 5.08
C ALA A 286 -15.97 -6.24 6.28
N THR A 287 -17.06 -5.49 6.13
CA THR A 287 -17.93 -5.05 7.23
C THR A 287 -19.28 -5.76 7.30
N ASP A 288 -19.54 -6.66 6.37
CA ASP A 288 -20.80 -7.40 6.30
C ASP A 288 -20.87 -8.47 7.40
N ASP A 289 -22.08 -8.77 7.86
CA ASP A 289 -22.38 -9.80 8.88
C ASP A 289 -21.64 -9.67 10.23
N LEU A 290 -21.08 -8.50 10.54
CA LEU A 290 -20.34 -8.24 11.78
C LEU A 290 -21.20 -7.85 13.00
N GLY A 291 -22.53 -7.79 12.87
CA GLY A 291 -23.43 -7.36 13.95
C GLY A 291 -23.45 -5.84 14.18
N LEU A 292 -22.98 -5.05 13.21
CA LEU A 292 -22.84 -3.59 13.35
C LEU A 292 -24.19 -2.88 13.50
N GLU A 293 -25.21 -3.31 12.76
CA GLU A 293 -26.53 -2.68 12.76
C GLU A 293 -27.26 -2.93 14.08
N GLU A 294 -27.21 -4.18 14.57
CA GLU A 294 -27.83 -4.61 15.81
C GLU A 294 -27.23 -3.91 17.04
N VAL A 295 -25.93 -3.59 16.99
CA VAL A 295 -25.22 -2.88 18.06
C VAL A 295 -25.28 -1.35 17.89
N GLY A 296 -25.69 -0.84 16.73
CA GLY A 296 -25.85 0.59 16.45
C GLY A 296 -24.57 1.31 15.99
N VAL A 297 -23.60 0.58 15.42
CA VAL A 297 -22.39 1.15 14.82
C VAL A 297 -22.72 1.71 13.43
N ALA A 298 -22.55 3.03 13.26
CA ALA A 298 -22.91 3.70 12.02
C ALA A 298 -21.92 3.38 10.89
N ARG A 299 -22.50 3.14 9.71
CA ARG A 299 -21.76 2.95 8.45
C ARG A 299 -21.96 4.14 7.51
N ALA A 300 -21.04 4.33 6.59
CA ALA A 300 -21.23 5.14 5.40
C ALA A 300 -21.94 4.31 4.32
N ASP A 301 -22.50 4.97 3.31
CA ASP A 301 -23.19 4.30 2.19
C ASP A 301 -22.24 3.37 1.41
N SER A 302 -20.93 3.61 1.51
CA SER A 302 -19.88 2.76 0.94
C SER A 302 -19.55 1.51 1.78
N GLY A 303 -20.30 1.25 2.86
CA GLY A 303 -20.09 0.13 3.79
C GLY A 303 -19.09 0.41 4.93
N HIS A 304 -18.24 1.43 4.80
CA HIS A 304 -17.19 1.72 5.78
C HIS A 304 -17.76 2.12 7.15
N ILE A 305 -17.10 1.70 8.23
CA ILE A 305 -17.44 2.09 9.60
C ILE A 305 -17.05 3.55 9.82
N LYS A 306 -18.00 4.37 10.25
CA LYS A 306 -17.73 5.78 10.56
C LYS A 306 -16.94 5.89 11.86
N VAL A 307 -15.81 6.59 11.79
CA VAL A 307 -14.96 6.86 12.95
C VAL A 307 -14.55 8.33 13.06
N ASP A 308 -14.21 8.76 14.26
CA ASP A 308 -13.58 10.06 14.49
C ASP A 308 -12.04 10.02 14.38
N GLY A 309 -11.37 11.15 14.66
CA GLY A 309 -9.91 11.27 14.54
C GLY A 309 -9.08 10.42 15.51
N VAL A 310 -9.71 9.79 16.51
CA VAL A 310 -9.09 8.83 17.44
C VAL A 310 -9.70 7.43 17.31
N SER A 311 -10.40 7.18 16.19
CA SER A 311 -10.96 5.88 15.81
C SER A 311 -12.16 5.38 16.62
N ARG A 312 -12.86 6.25 17.34
CA ARG A 312 -14.12 5.89 18.01
C ARG A 312 -15.24 5.74 16.99
N THR A 313 -16.07 4.71 17.15
CA THR A 313 -17.34 4.58 16.41
C THR A 313 -18.46 5.39 17.09
N THR A 314 -19.69 5.28 16.57
CA THR A 314 -20.88 5.86 17.23
C THR A 314 -21.27 5.17 18.53
N VAL A 315 -20.72 3.99 18.82
CA VAL A 315 -21.02 3.20 20.01
C VAL A 315 -19.87 3.32 21.01
N PRO A 316 -20.11 3.82 22.23
CA PRO A 316 -19.09 3.87 23.28
C PRO A 316 -18.51 2.49 23.57
N GLY A 317 -17.18 2.40 23.68
CA GLY A 317 -16.47 1.13 23.89
C GLY A 317 -16.18 0.33 22.61
N VAL A 318 -16.72 0.74 21.45
CA VAL A 318 -16.42 0.12 20.15
C VAL A 318 -15.59 1.07 19.29
N TYR A 319 -14.44 0.58 18.82
CA TYR A 319 -13.50 1.28 17.95
C TYR A 319 -13.37 0.54 16.63
N ALA A 320 -12.97 1.25 15.57
CA ALA A 320 -12.64 0.63 14.29
C ALA A 320 -11.39 1.25 13.66
N VAL A 321 -10.56 0.43 13.01
CA VAL A 321 -9.25 0.82 12.48
C VAL A 321 -8.92 0.11 11.17
N GLY A 322 -8.07 0.74 10.36
CA GLY A 322 -7.65 0.26 9.06
C GLY A 322 -8.71 0.44 7.98
N ASP A 323 -8.58 -0.35 6.91
CA ASP A 323 -9.32 -0.16 5.67
C ASP A 323 -10.83 -0.18 5.84
N CYS A 324 -11.37 -0.87 6.86
CA CYS A 324 -12.81 -0.90 7.12
C CYS A 324 -13.39 0.48 7.49
N THR A 325 -12.54 1.47 7.82
CA THR A 325 -12.94 2.84 8.19
C THR A 325 -12.93 3.81 7.03
N GLY A 326 -12.23 3.50 5.94
CA GLY A 326 -12.10 4.37 4.78
C GLY A 326 -11.20 5.60 4.99
N VAL A 327 -10.43 5.68 6.08
CA VAL A 327 -9.56 6.85 6.38
C VAL A 327 -8.45 7.01 5.34
N LEU A 328 -7.60 5.98 5.18
CA LEU A 328 -6.60 5.88 4.11
C LEU A 328 -6.11 4.43 4.09
N PRO A 329 -6.33 3.66 3.00
CA PRO A 329 -6.04 2.22 2.96
C PRO A 329 -4.54 1.95 2.79
N LEU A 330 -3.79 2.13 3.87
CA LEU A 330 -2.36 1.85 3.97
C LEU A 330 -2.09 1.06 5.24
N ALA A 331 -1.27 0.02 5.16
CA ALA A 331 -0.89 -0.80 6.32
C ALA A 331 -0.27 0.04 7.45
N SER A 332 0.56 1.04 7.11
CA SER A 332 1.16 1.97 8.08
C SER A 332 0.13 2.86 8.77
N VAL A 333 -0.92 3.27 8.04
CA VAL A 333 -2.04 4.04 8.59
C VAL A 333 -2.87 3.17 9.51
N ALA A 334 -3.25 1.96 9.08
CA ALA A 334 -3.98 1.02 9.91
C ALA A 334 -3.24 0.75 11.23
N ALA A 335 -1.93 0.47 11.17
CA ALA A 335 -1.06 0.30 12.32
C ALA A 335 -1.08 1.53 13.27
N MET A 336 -0.84 2.73 12.74
CA MET A 336 -0.85 3.96 13.54
C MET A 336 -2.23 4.23 14.15
N GLN A 337 -3.29 4.02 13.39
CA GLN A 337 -4.67 4.20 13.81
C GLN A 337 -5.03 3.23 14.95
N GLY A 338 -4.59 1.96 14.86
CA GLY A 338 -4.68 0.96 15.94
C GLY A 338 -4.02 1.42 17.23
N ARG A 339 -2.78 1.91 17.15
CA ARG A 339 -2.04 2.42 18.32
C ARG A 339 -2.71 3.63 18.95
N ILE A 340 -3.19 4.58 18.14
CA ILE A 340 -3.91 5.77 18.61
C ILE A 340 -5.23 5.37 19.29
N ALA A 341 -5.99 4.47 18.67
CA ALA A 341 -7.28 4.01 19.19
C ALA A 341 -7.14 3.38 20.58
N VAL A 342 -6.16 2.48 20.75
CA VAL A 342 -5.92 1.82 22.03
C VAL A 342 -5.32 2.77 23.06
N ALA A 343 -4.36 3.62 22.70
CA ALA A 343 -3.81 4.61 23.62
C ALA A 343 -4.93 5.52 24.17
N HIS A 344 -5.83 5.98 23.29
CA HIS A 344 -7.02 6.75 23.69
C HIS A 344 -7.95 5.94 24.60
N LEU A 345 -8.28 4.70 24.21
CA LEU A 345 -9.13 3.79 24.99
C LEU A 345 -8.59 3.54 26.40
N MET A 346 -7.27 3.47 26.55
CA MET A 346 -6.58 3.24 27.82
C MET A 346 -6.37 4.53 28.65
N GLY A 347 -6.84 5.68 28.16
CA GLY A 347 -6.80 6.96 28.88
C GLY A 347 -5.52 7.78 28.68
N ASP A 348 -4.70 7.46 27.68
CA ASP A 348 -3.49 8.22 27.35
C ASP A 348 -3.79 9.47 26.49
N ALA A 349 -2.90 10.45 26.53
CA ALA A 349 -2.98 11.65 25.71
C ALA A 349 -2.53 11.35 24.27
N VAL A 350 -3.46 11.47 23.31
CA VAL A 350 -3.19 11.16 21.90
C VAL A 350 -3.29 12.39 21.00
N LYS A 351 -2.55 12.35 19.89
CA LYS A 351 -2.78 13.24 18.74
C LYS A 351 -3.66 12.49 17.74
N PRO A 352 -4.78 13.11 17.28
CA PRO A 352 -5.59 12.52 16.23
C PRO A 352 -4.76 12.23 14.97
N LEU A 353 -5.11 11.16 14.27
CA LEU A 353 -4.49 10.82 12.99
C LEU A 353 -4.73 11.95 11.98
N ARG A 354 -3.66 12.37 11.31
CA ARG A 354 -3.70 13.42 10.29
C ARG A 354 -3.17 12.86 8.98
N THR A 355 -4.07 12.62 8.02
CA THR A 355 -3.73 11.98 6.74
C THR A 355 -2.74 12.78 5.91
N HIS A 356 -2.75 14.12 5.99
CA HIS A 356 -1.76 14.97 5.30
C HIS A 356 -0.32 14.79 5.83
N LEU A 357 -0.10 14.12 6.97
CA LEU A 357 1.24 13.82 7.48
C LEU A 357 1.71 12.42 7.07
N VAL A 358 0.87 11.65 6.38
CA VAL A 358 1.19 10.28 5.98
C VAL A 358 2.04 10.33 4.72
N ALA A 359 3.20 9.69 4.77
CA ALA A 359 3.95 9.36 3.56
C ALA A 359 3.37 8.09 2.94
N SER A 360 3.20 8.10 1.61
CA SER A 360 2.77 6.95 0.82
C SER A 360 3.82 6.62 -0.24
N ASN A 361 3.77 5.39 -0.76
CA ASN A 361 4.64 4.94 -1.83
C ASN A 361 3.90 4.00 -2.78
N ILE A 362 4.28 4.08 -4.05
CA ILE A 362 3.87 3.22 -5.14
C ILE A 362 5.14 2.53 -5.64
N PHE A 363 5.17 1.21 -5.52
CA PHE A 363 6.34 0.36 -5.77
C PHE A 363 6.45 -0.04 -7.25
N THR A 364 6.22 0.91 -8.15
CA THR A 364 6.54 0.75 -9.57
C THR A 364 8.04 0.94 -9.80
N SER A 365 8.49 0.77 -11.05
CA SER A 365 9.88 1.05 -11.46
C SER A 365 9.88 2.14 -12.54
N PRO A 366 10.19 3.41 -12.21
CA PRO A 366 10.64 3.94 -10.92
C PRO A 366 9.54 3.98 -9.84
N GLU A 367 9.95 4.06 -8.57
CA GLU A 367 9.03 4.22 -7.44
C GLU A 367 8.53 5.66 -7.38
N ILE A 368 7.33 5.86 -6.83
CA ILE A 368 6.75 7.18 -6.56
C ILE A 368 6.40 7.25 -5.08
N ALA A 369 6.96 8.22 -4.37
CA ALA A 369 6.65 8.50 -2.98
C ALA A 369 6.16 9.93 -2.81
N SER A 370 5.18 10.13 -1.94
CA SER A 370 4.62 11.46 -1.67
C SER A 370 4.29 11.64 -0.19
N VAL A 371 4.28 12.89 0.26
CA VAL A 371 3.89 13.29 1.62
C VAL A 371 3.41 14.74 1.62
N GLY A 372 2.45 15.08 2.48
CA GLY A 372 2.02 16.46 2.66
C GLY A 372 0.95 16.92 1.68
N VAL A 373 0.96 18.22 1.41
CA VAL A 373 0.08 18.88 0.45
C VAL A 373 0.43 18.42 -0.97
N SER A 374 -0.60 18.15 -1.79
CA SER A 374 -0.42 17.82 -3.20
C SER A 374 -0.29 19.09 -4.05
N GLU A 375 0.40 19.00 -5.19
CA GLU A 375 0.50 20.12 -6.13
C GLU A 375 -0.87 20.60 -6.62
N LYS A 376 -1.80 19.67 -6.87
CA LYS A 376 -3.18 20.02 -7.23
C LYS A 376 -3.84 20.96 -6.21
N SER A 377 -3.58 20.76 -4.92
CA SER A 377 -4.10 21.62 -3.85
C SER A 377 -3.40 22.99 -3.77
N ILE A 378 -2.26 23.15 -4.44
CA ILE A 378 -1.55 24.43 -4.60
C ILE A 378 -2.14 25.15 -5.81
N GLU A 379 -2.31 24.44 -6.92
CA GLU A 379 -2.86 24.97 -8.18
C GLU A 379 -4.32 25.44 -8.04
N ASP A 380 -5.14 24.73 -7.26
CA ASP A 380 -6.53 25.11 -7.00
C ASP A 380 -6.68 26.25 -5.97
N GLY A 381 -5.57 26.70 -5.38
CA GLY A 381 -5.53 27.79 -4.42
C GLY A 381 -5.87 27.41 -2.98
N THR A 382 -6.05 26.12 -2.66
CA THR A 382 -6.27 25.65 -1.29
C THR A 382 -5.06 25.96 -0.39
N TYR A 383 -3.85 25.87 -0.94
CA TYR A 383 -2.60 26.23 -0.27
C TYR A 383 -1.77 27.20 -1.11
N GLN A 384 -1.12 28.16 -0.45
CA GLN A 384 -0.12 29.02 -1.09
C GLN A 384 1.28 28.48 -0.82
N ALA A 385 1.97 28.08 -1.87
CA ALA A 385 3.27 27.44 -1.79
C ALA A 385 4.19 27.85 -2.94
N ASP A 386 5.48 27.84 -2.66
CA ASP A 386 6.54 27.86 -3.66
C ASP A 386 6.98 26.41 -3.92
N THR A 387 7.12 26.05 -5.20
CA THR A 387 7.41 24.69 -5.66
C THR A 387 8.74 24.65 -6.40
N ILE A 388 9.59 23.69 -6.05
CA ILE A 388 10.78 23.36 -6.84
C ILE A 388 10.77 21.87 -7.19
N MET A 389 10.95 21.58 -8.47
CA MET A 389 11.21 20.24 -8.98
C MET A 389 12.65 20.17 -9.51
N LEU A 390 13.43 19.22 -8.99
CA LEU A 390 14.79 18.93 -9.40
C LEU A 390 14.84 17.55 -10.05
N LYS A 391 15.15 17.50 -11.35
CA LYS A 391 15.27 16.24 -12.10
C LYS A 391 16.45 15.42 -11.57
N LEU A 392 16.27 14.10 -11.40
CA LEU A 392 17.36 13.23 -10.96
C LEU A 392 18.48 13.15 -12.00
N SER A 393 18.19 13.38 -13.28
CA SER A 393 19.21 13.45 -14.34
C SER A 393 20.26 14.54 -14.13
N THR A 394 20.06 15.52 -13.23
CA THR A 394 21.11 16.48 -12.85
C THR A 394 22.00 15.99 -11.71
N ASN A 395 21.55 15.00 -10.93
CA ASN A 395 22.26 14.48 -9.76
C ASN A 395 23.43 13.57 -10.17
N PRO A 396 24.66 13.76 -9.65
CA PRO A 396 25.81 12.96 -10.03
C PRO A 396 25.68 11.48 -9.64
N ARG A 397 25.06 11.16 -8.49
CA ARG A 397 24.82 9.77 -8.08
C ARG A 397 23.83 9.07 -9.00
N ALA A 398 22.78 9.76 -9.42
CA ALA A 398 21.82 9.23 -10.39
C ALA A 398 22.50 8.89 -11.72
N LYS A 399 23.33 9.80 -12.25
CA LYS A 399 24.14 9.55 -13.46
C LYS A 399 25.06 8.34 -13.33
N MET A 400 25.75 8.20 -12.19
CA MET A 400 26.61 7.03 -11.92
C MET A 400 25.82 5.71 -11.87
N MET A 401 24.52 5.77 -11.62
CA MET A 401 23.62 4.62 -11.57
C MET A 401 22.83 4.42 -12.87
N ALA A 402 23.11 5.22 -13.92
CA ALA A 402 22.33 5.27 -15.16
C ALA A 402 20.83 5.54 -14.93
N VAL A 403 20.49 6.32 -13.89
CA VAL A 403 19.12 6.71 -13.60
C VAL A 403 18.78 7.95 -14.43
N GLU A 404 17.93 7.78 -15.43
CA GLU A 404 17.50 8.86 -16.33
C GLU A 404 16.16 9.48 -15.91
N ASP A 405 15.24 8.65 -15.41
CA ASP A 405 13.89 9.04 -15.02
C ASP A 405 13.80 9.44 -13.55
N GLY A 406 12.95 10.42 -13.29
CA GLY A 406 12.55 10.81 -11.95
C GLY A 406 13.02 12.20 -11.51
N PHE A 407 12.56 12.60 -10.34
CA PHE A 407 12.77 13.92 -9.78
C PHE A 407 12.56 13.92 -8.25
N VAL A 408 13.04 14.98 -7.61
CA VAL A 408 12.64 15.37 -6.26
C VAL A 408 11.88 16.69 -6.37
N LYS A 409 10.69 16.74 -5.80
CA LYS A 409 9.82 17.91 -5.77
C LYS A 409 9.51 18.28 -4.33
N ILE A 410 9.69 19.54 -3.96
CA ILE A 410 9.43 20.04 -2.61
C ILE A 410 8.47 21.22 -2.71
N PHE A 411 7.49 21.23 -1.82
CA PHE A 411 6.53 22.32 -1.63
C PHE A 411 6.82 23.02 -0.31
N SER A 412 7.05 24.33 -0.36
CA SER A 412 7.25 25.15 0.83
C SER A 412 6.18 26.23 0.93
N ARG A 413 5.70 26.52 2.13
CA ARG A 413 4.68 27.54 2.35
C ARG A 413 5.23 28.91 1.96
N LYS A 414 4.50 29.61 1.09
CA LYS A 414 4.90 30.91 0.58
C LYS A 414 5.13 31.90 1.73
N GLY A 415 6.27 32.59 1.70
CA GLY A 415 6.68 33.59 2.68
C GLY A 415 7.27 33.04 3.99
N SER A 416 6.89 31.84 4.45
CA SER A 416 7.46 31.25 5.67
C SER A 416 8.53 30.19 5.42
N GLY A 417 8.67 29.68 4.19
CA GLY A 417 9.64 28.65 3.82
C GLY A 417 9.44 27.30 4.54
N THR A 418 8.30 27.09 5.22
CA THR A 418 8.01 25.84 5.91
C THR A 418 7.73 24.74 4.90
N VAL A 419 8.38 23.59 5.00
CA VAL A 419 8.11 22.44 4.12
C VAL A 419 6.71 21.87 4.45
N ILE A 420 5.84 21.81 3.44
CA ILE A 420 4.45 21.36 3.59
C ILE A 420 4.10 20.15 2.73
N GLY A 421 5.00 19.73 1.83
CA GLY A 421 4.87 18.48 1.11
C GLY A 421 6.03 18.23 0.15
N GLY A 422 5.97 17.09 -0.51
CA GLY A 422 6.90 16.76 -1.57
C GLY A 422 6.57 15.44 -2.25
N VAL A 423 7.22 15.24 -3.39
CA VAL A 423 7.09 14.07 -4.25
C VAL A 423 8.48 13.64 -4.68
N VAL A 424 8.76 12.34 -4.58
CA VAL A 424 10.00 11.75 -5.06
C VAL A 424 9.65 10.67 -6.06
N VAL A 425 10.23 10.77 -7.26
CA VAL A 425 10.15 9.75 -8.30
C VAL A 425 11.56 9.27 -8.59
N GLY A 426 11.81 7.97 -8.49
CA GLY A 426 13.12 7.40 -8.74
C GLY A 426 13.35 6.08 -8.01
N PRO A 427 14.57 5.53 -8.07
CA PRO A 427 14.89 4.30 -7.35
C PRO A 427 14.84 4.54 -5.84
N ARG A 428 14.17 3.64 -5.12
CA ARG A 428 14.03 3.71 -3.65
C ARG A 428 13.40 5.02 -3.17
N ALA A 429 12.41 5.54 -3.91
CA ALA A 429 11.63 6.71 -3.47
C ALA A 429 11.01 6.47 -2.08
N SER A 430 10.62 5.23 -1.78
CA SER A 430 10.15 4.77 -0.47
C SER A 430 11.08 5.11 0.70
N GLU A 431 12.39 5.11 0.47
CA GLU A 431 13.40 5.48 1.48
C GLU A 431 13.75 6.98 1.39
N LEU A 432 13.82 7.52 0.17
CA LEU A 432 14.22 8.91 -0.07
C LEU A 432 13.17 9.94 0.37
N ILE A 433 11.91 9.55 0.53
CA ILE A 433 10.84 10.46 1.00
C ILE A 433 10.95 10.78 2.50
N PHE A 434 11.64 9.96 3.28
CA PHE A 434 11.64 10.05 4.74
C PHE A 434 12.14 11.42 5.28
N PRO A 435 13.23 12.02 4.77
CA PRO A 435 13.64 13.37 5.19
C PRO A 435 12.58 14.44 4.94
N ILE A 436 11.83 14.36 3.82
CA ILE A 436 10.74 15.30 3.52
C ILE A 436 9.57 15.04 4.48
N SER A 437 9.26 13.79 4.79
CA SER A 437 8.23 13.42 5.76
C SER A 437 8.53 13.96 7.16
N LEU A 438 9.78 13.91 7.60
CA LEU A 438 10.23 14.56 8.85
C LEU A 438 10.04 16.07 8.78
N ALA A 439 10.42 16.71 7.67
CA ALA A 439 10.25 18.14 7.49
C ALA A 439 8.78 18.58 7.57
N VAL A 440 7.87 17.85 6.91
CA VAL A 440 6.41 18.10 6.97
C VAL A 440 5.88 17.87 8.38
N THR A 441 6.24 16.75 9.02
CA THR A 441 5.74 16.38 10.35
C THR A 441 6.15 17.37 11.43
N HIS A 442 7.40 17.83 11.37
CA HIS A 442 7.98 18.74 12.35
C HIS A 442 7.93 20.21 11.92
N LYS A 443 7.34 20.51 10.76
CA LYS A 443 7.23 21.87 10.20
C LYS A 443 8.59 22.55 10.06
N LEU A 444 9.59 21.81 9.59
CA LEU A 444 10.94 22.34 9.36
C LEU A 444 10.93 23.39 8.24
N HIS A 445 11.86 24.33 8.32
CA HIS A 445 12.13 25.30 7.27
C HIS A 445 12.91 24.64 6.13
N VAL A 446 12.79 25.16 4.91
CA VAL A 446 13.62 24.69 3.77
C VAL A 446 15.11 24.81 4.06
N ASP A 447 15.53 25.80 4.84
CA ASP A 447 16.93 25.98 5.21
C ASP A 447 17.43 24.86 6.14
N ASP A 448 16.57 24.28 6.98
CA ASP A 448 16.94 23.12 7.80
C ASP A 448 17.34 21.92 6.92
N LEU A 449 16.67 21.74 5.78
CA LEU A 449 17.03 20.73 4.78
C LEU A 449 18.26 21.13 3.95
N ALA A 450 18.39 22.43 3.64
CA ALA A 450 19.48 22.96 2.83
C ALA A 450 20.84 22.85 3.54
N ASP A 451 20.87 23.16 4.84
CA ASP A 451 22.06 23.23 5.68
C ASP A 451 22.44 21.87 6.30
N THR A 452 21.53 20.90 6.26
CA THR A 452 21.82 19.53 6.69
C THR A 452 22.76 18.84 5.69
N PHE A 453 23.92 18.40 6.18
CA PHE A 453 24.92 17.70 5.37
C PHE A 453 24.39 16.37 4.81
N THR A 454 24.32 16.28 3.47
CA THR A 454 24.11 15.02 2.76
C THR A 454 25.45 14.36 2.43
N ILE A 455 25.49 13.03 2.38
CA ILE A 455 26.63 12.31 1.81
C ILE A 455 26.80 12.71 0.35
N TYR A 456 28.04 12.96 -0.10
CA TYR A 456 28.33 13.24 -1.50
C TYR A 456 29.20 12.12 -2.11
N PRO A 457 28.82 11.58 -3.29
CA PRO A 457 27.56 11.79 -4.01
C PRO A 457 26.42 10.90 -3.45
N SER A 458 25.20 11.45 -3.29
CA SER A 458 23.99 10.70 -2.93
C SER A 458 22.74 11.23 -3.65
N LEU A 459 21.69 10.40 -3.75
CA LEU A 459 20.39 10.84 -4.25
C LEU A 459 19.72 11.83 -3.30
N THR A 460 19.91 11.66 -1.98
CA THR A 460 19.45 12.60 -0.94
C THR A 460 20.01 14.01 -1.14
N GLY A 461 21.18 14.17 -1.77
CA GLY A 461 21.72 15.46 -2.18
C GLY A 461 20.75 16.30 -3.01
N SER A 462 19.87 15.67 -3.80
CA SER A 462 18.82 16.35 -4.56
C SER A 462 17.79 17.05 -3.68
N ILE A 463 17.50 16.52 -2.49
CA ILE A 463 16.57 17.14 -1.52
C ILE A 463 17.19 18.43 -0.97
N SER A 464 18.44 18.36 -0.52
CA SER A 464 19.19 19.53 -0.02
C SER A 464 19.37 20.60 -1.10
N GLU A 465 19.61 20.20 -2.36
CA GLU A 465 19.68 21.14 -3.48
C GLU A 465 18.33 21.77 -3.82
N ALA A 466 17.25 21.00 -3.88
CA ALA A 466 15.91 21.53 -4.09
C ALA A 466 15.52 22.53 -2.98
N ALA A 467 15.85 22.19 -1.73
CA ALA A 467 15.61 23.05 -0.58
C ALA A 467 16.41 24.38 -0.65
N ARG A 468 17.70 24.35 -1.03
CA ARG A 468 18.49 25.58 -1.26
C ARG A 468 17.85 26.51 -2.29
N ARG A 469 17.23 25.96 -3.33
CA ARG A 469 16.54 26.73 -4.38
C ARG A 469 15.19 27.30 -3.93
N LEU A 470 14.63 26.78 -2.83
CA LEU A 470 13.43 27.28 -2.18
C LEU A 470 13.72 28.31 -1.08
N HIS A 471 15.00 28.66 -0.86
CA HIS A 471 15.38 29.63 0.17
C HIS A 471 14.59 30.93 0.04
N VAL A 472 14.05 31.39 1.17
CA VAL A 472 13.28 32.63 1.26
C VAL A 472 14.23 33.76 1.62
N HIS A 473 14.44 34.70 0.69
CA HIS A 473 15.14 35.94 1.00
C HIS A 473 14.26 36.82 1.89
N VAL A 474 14.70 37.06 3.12
CA VAL A 474 14.05 37.94 4.09
C VAL A 474 14.45 39.39 3.86
#